data_AF-A0A2N2YU52-F1
#
_entry.id   AF-A0A2N2YU52-F1
#
_cell.length_a   1.000
_cell.length_b   1.000
_cell.length_c   1.000
_cell.angle_alpha   90.00
_cell.angle_beta   90.00
_cell.angle_gamma   90.00
#
_symmetry.space_group_name_H-M   'P 1'
#
loop_
_entity.id
_entity.type
_entity.pdbx_description
1 polymer ?
#
loop_
_entity_poly.entity_id
_entity_poly.type
_entity_poly.pdbx_seq_one_letter_code
_entity_poly.pdbx_strand_id
1 'polypeptide(L)' 'MTKNVRIEVCVDSIESAMIAQQAGAHRVELCDNLTEGGTTPSAGTIEFAREKLKIALNVIIRPRGGDFLYSALELE' A
#
# COMPACT_ATOMS: atom_id res chain seq x y z
N MET A 1 26.79 -7.03 -15.55
CA MET A 1 25.75 -7.65 -14.71
C MET A 1 24.75 -6.58 -14.34
N THR A 2 23.52 -6.65 -14.85
CA THR A 2 22.42 -5.79 -14.39
C THR A 2 22.01 -6.26 -12.99
N LYS A 3 22.08 -5.38 -11.98
CA LYS A 3 21.58 -5.68 -10.64
C LYS A 3 20.09 -6.01 -10.73
N ASN A 4 19.67 -7.13 -10.14
CA ASN A 4 18.26 -7.49 -10.05
C ASN A 4 17.60 -6.67 -8.93
N VAL A 5 17.22 -5.43 -9.24
CA VAL A 5 16.61 -4.49 -8.29
C VAL A 5 15.12 -4.80 -8.17
N ARG A 6 14.64 -5.04 -6.94
CA ARG A 6 13.21 -5.14 -6.67
C ARG A 6 12.61 -3.75 -6.52
N ILE A 7 11.52 -3.51 -7.22
CA ILE A 7 10.78 -2.25 -7.20
C ILE A 7 9.46 -2.47 -6.48
N GLU A 8 9.19 -1.61 -5.50
CA GLU A 8 7.89 -1.44 -4.85
C GLU A 8 7.33 -0.06 -5.22
N VAL A 9 6.02 0.01 -5.42
CA VAL A 9 5.32 1.25 -5.74
C VAL A 9 4.24 1.49 -4.68
N CYS A 10 4.29 2.66 -4.04
CA CYS A 10 3.24 3.13 -3.14
C CYS A 10 2.06 3.64 -3.98
N VAL A 11 0.84 3.18 -3.67
CA VAL A 11 -0.37 3.45 -4.45
C VAL A 11 -1.56 3.71 -3.53
N ASP A 12 -2.47 4.60 -3.96
CA ASP A 12 -3.71 4.96 -3.27
C ASP A 12 -4.98 4.42 -3.91
N SER A 13 -4.87 3.80 -5.09
CA SER A 13 -6.01 3.25 -5.81
C SER A 13 -5.68 1.91 -6.45
N ILE A 14 -6.74 1.15 -6.70
CA ILE A 14 -6.66 -0.15 -7.36
C ILE A 14 -6.20 -0.02 -8.80
N GLU A 15 -6.60 1.06 -9.48
CA GLU A 15 -6.14 1.37 -10.82
C GLU A 15 -4.62 1.58 -10.86
N SER A 16 -4.10 2.44 -9.98
CA SER A 16 -2.64 2.66 -9.81
C SER A 16 -1.91 1.35 -9.48
N ALA A 17 -2.47 0.51 -8.59
CA ALA A 17 -1.88 -0.77 -8.23
C ALA A 17 -1.79 -1.74 -9.42
N MET A 18 -2.86 -1.82 -10.24
CA MET A 18 -2.87 -2.66 -11.44
C MET A 18 -1.88 -2.14 -12.49
N ILE A 19 -1.77 -0.82 -12.67
CA ILE A 19 -0.79 -0.22 -13.58
C ILE A 19 0.63 -0.55 -13.11
N ALA A 20 0.93 -0.41 -11.82
CA ALA A 20 2.24 -0.77 -11.26
C ALA A 20 2.60 -2.23 -11.53
N GLN A 21 1.64 -3.14 -11.33
CA GLN A 21 1.81 -4.56 -11.68
C GLN A 21 2.09 -4.76 -13.17
N GLN A 22 1.31 -4.14 -14.06
CA GLN A 22 1.49 -4.26 -15.51
C GLN A 22 2.85 -3.70 -15.96
N ALA A 23 3.35 -2.67 -15.28
CA ALA A 23 4.65 -2.06 -15.51
C ALA A 23 5.84 -2.88 -14.95
N GLY A 24 5.58 -4.01 -14.28
CA GLY A 24 6.63 -4.90 -13.76
C GLY A 24 7.10 -4.58 -12.34
N ALA A 25 6.32 -3.85 -11.54
CA ALA A 25 6.57 -3.75 -10.12
C ALA A 25 6.57 -5.15 -9.47
N HIS A 26 7.45 -5.35 -8.50
CA HIS A 26 7.54 -6.62 -7.78
C HIS A 26 6.56 -6.68 -6.60
N ARG A 27 6.20 -5.50 -6.10
CA ARG A 27 5.31 -5.30 -4.96
C ARG A 27 4.61 -3.95 -5.07
N VAL A 28 3.44 -3.85 -4.44
CA VAL A 28 2.83 -2.56 -4.13
C VAL A 28 2.66 -2.42 -2.63
N GLU A 29 2.80 -1.19 -2.15
CA GLU A 29 2.31 -0.76 -0.85
C GLU A 29 0.98 -0.04 -1.07
N LEU A 30 -0.11 -0.60 -0.56
CA LEU A 30 -1.44 -0.04 -0.66
C LEU A 30 -1.70 0.86 0.55
N CYS A 31 -1.96 2.13 0.26
CA CYS A 31 -2.20 3.20 1.20
C CYS A 31 -3.54 3.87 0.91
N ASP A 32 -4.04 4.63 1.88
CA ASP A 32 -5.02 5.69 1.69
C ASP A 32 -4.38 7.03 2.09
N ASN A 33 -5.01 8.16 1.78
CA ASN A 33 -4.59 9.49 2.24
C ASN A 33 -3.08 9.77 2.08
N LEU A 34 -2.53 9.56 0.86
CA LEU A 34 -1.10 9.73 0.58
C LEU A 34 -0.59 11.15 0.88
N THR A 35 -1.45 12.16 0.88
CA THR A 35 -1.13 13.53 1.29
C THR A 35 -0.65 13.62 2.74
N GLU A 36 -1.08 12.70 3.60
CA GLU A 36 -0.61 12.57 5.00
C GLU A 36 0.56 11.56 5.15
N GLY A 37 1.14 11.11 4.04
CA GLY A 37 2.18 10.09 4.00
C GLY A 37 1.65 8.65 4.06
N GLY A 38 0.34 8.42 3.90
CA GLY A 38 -0.28 7.10 3.88
C GLY A 38 -0.97 6.72 5.20
N THR A 39 -2.22 6.26 5.12
CA THR A 39 -2.99 5.67 6.23
C THR A 39 -3.60 4.34 5.82
N THR A 40 -4.11 3.58 6.79
CA THR A 40 -4.75 2.28 6.55
C THR A 40 -5.90 2.42 5.55
N PRO A 41 -5.88 1.69 4.41
CA PRO A 41 -7.00 1.66 3.47
C PRO A 41 -8.23 0.96 4.05
N SER A 42 -9.39 1.22 3.45
CA SER A 42 -10.62 0.51 3.81
C SER A 42 -10.48 -1.01 3.57
N ALA A 43 -11.19 -1.81 4.38
CA ALA A 43 -11.20 -3.27 4.22
C ALA A 43 -11.63 -3.72 2.82
N GLY A 44 -12.64 -3.07 2.23
CA GLY A 44 -13.09 -3.37 0.86
C GLY A 44 -12.05 -3.05 -0.20
N THR A 45 -11.27 -1.97 -0.02
CA THR A 45 -10.13 -1.66 -0.88
C THR A 45 -9.07 -2.76 -0.79
N ILE A 46 -8.76 -3.23 0.42
CA ILE A 46 -7.78 -4.30 0.65
C ILE A 46 -8.24 -5.62 0.01
N GLU A 47 -9.49 -6.02 0.23
CA GLU A 47 -10.08 -7.23 -0.35
C GLU A 47 -10.02 -7.19 -1.88
N PHE A 48 -10.49 -6.09 -2.48
CA PHE A 48 -10.50 -5.95 -3.93
C PHE A 48 -9.08 -5.86 -4.52
N ALA A 49 -8.14 -5.21 -3.84
CA ALA A 49 -6.73 -5.23 -4.23
C ALA A 49 -6.19 -6.66 -4.22
N ARG A 50 -6.53 -7.44 -3.20
CA ARG A 50 -6.05 -8.81 -3.08
C ARG A 50 -6.58 -9.70 -4.20
N GLU A 51 -7.84 -9.51 -4.61
CA GLU A 51 -8.44 -10.23 -5.75
C GLU A 51 -7.77 -9.88 -7.09
N LYS A 52 -7.42 -8.61 -7.31
CA LYS A 52 -6.93 -8.13 -8.62
C LYS A 52 -5.43 -8.27 -8.80
N LEU A 53 -4.65 -8.16 -7.73
CA LEU A 53 -3.19 -8.18 -7.78
C LEU A 53 -2.65 -9.60 -7.60
N LYS A 54 -1.69 -9.95 -8.46
CA LYS A 54 -0.90 -11.18 -8.44
C LYS A 54 0.50 -10.98 -7.85
N ILE A 55 1.01 -9.75 -7.89
CA ILE A 55 2.27 -9.38 -7.25
C ILE A 55 2.10 -9.30 -5.72
N ALA A 56 3.22 -9.16 -5.02
CA ALA A 56 3.20 -8.96 -3.57
C ALA A 56 2.42 -7.68 -3.24
N LEU A 57 1.68 -7.71 -2.13
CA LEU A 57 0.85 -6.61 -1.64
C LEU A 57 1.18 -6.44 -0.17
N ASN A 58 1.70 -5.26 0.18
CA ASN A 58 1.78 -4.79 1.55
C ASN A 58 0.67 -3.77 1.77
N VAL A 59 0.02 -3.81 2.93
CA VAL A 59 -0.98 -2.83 3.33
C VAL A 59 -0.37 -2.04 4.49
N ILE A 60 -0.35 -0.72 4.39
CA ILE A 60 0.06 0.12 5.51
C ILE A 60 -0.98 0.00 6.63
N ILE A 61 -0.51 -0.18 7.88
CA ILE A 61 -1.36 -0.12 9.07
C ILE A 61 -0.95 1.14 9.84
N ARG A 62 -1.69 2.22 9.60
CA ARG A 62 -1.45 3.55 10.18
C ARG A 62 -2.78 4.29 10.33
N PRO A 63 -3.30 4.45 11.56
CA PRO A 63 -4.67 4.96 11.78
C PRO A 63 -4.83 6.45 11.46
N ARG A 64 -3.75 7.25 11.47
CA ARG A 64 -3.78 8.69 11.19
C ARG A 64 -2.44 9.23 10.66
N GLY A 65 -2.50 10.44 10.12
CA GLY A 65 -1.33 11.27 9.81
C GLY A 65 -0.58 11.76 11.06
N GLY A 66 0.46 12.57 10.86
CA GLY A 66 1.28 13.12 11.93
C GLY A 66 2.31 12.12 12.49
N ASP A 67 2.49 12.14 13.82
CA ASP A 67 3.48 11.31 14.51
C ASP A 67 3.15 9.80 14.50
N PHE A 68 4.07 9.03 15.10
CA PHE A 68 3.96 7.58 15.32
C PHE A 68 3.84 7.25 16.82
N LEU A 69 3.47 8.23 17.67
CA LEU A 69 3.25 8.02 19.09
C LEU A 69 1.76 7.70 19.29
N TYR A 70 1.42 6.42 19.14
CA TYR A 70 0.04 5.97 19.20
C TYR A 70 -0.47 5.88 20.64
N SER A 71 -1.72 6.30 20.84
CA SER A 71 -2.44 6.01 22.07
C SER A 71 -2.78 4.52 22.17
N ALA A 72 -3.13 4.04 23.37
CA ALA A 72 -3.58 2.66 23.54
C ALA A 72 -4.80 2.34 22.66
N LEU A 73 -5.73 3.29 22.48
CA LEU A 73 -6.92 3.11 21.64
C LEU A 73 -6.60 3.02 20.13
N GLU A 74 -5.44 3.53 19.71
CA GLU A 74 -5.01 3.46 18.30
C GLU A 74 -4.26 2.16 17.98
N LEU A 75 -3.87 1.39 19.01
CA LEU A 75 -3.15 0.12 18.89
C LEU A 75 -4.05 -1.12 19.01
N GLU A 76 -5.27 -0.97 19.52
CA GLU A 76 -6.31 -2.02 19.59
C GLU A 76 -7.00 -2.22 18.24
#